data_AF-A0A945CIF8-F1
#
_entry.id   AF-A0A945CIF8-F1
#
_cell.length_a   1.000
_cell.length_b   1.000
_cell.length_c   1.000
_cell.angle_alpha   90.00
_cell.angle_beta   90.00
_cell.angle_gamma   90.00
#
_symmetry.space_group_name_H-M   'P 1'
#
loop_
_entity.id
_entity.type
_entity.pdbx_description
1 polymer ?
#
loop_
_entity_poly.entity_id
_entity_poly.type
_entity_poly.pdbx_seq_one_letter_code
_entity_poly.pdbx_strand_id
1 'polypeptide(L)'
;PRRILVPTGGGNHAMVGLQIAHDLSKQWGVELDVLRIARDAHCRPDDPILALYCRQLLEDTQLQLQLLEIEAPVDIVPAPDIISPIVDRAGRSDLVVLGASNDWRQEEYLAGSIPDEIANQVSCSVLMVRAATADRTSLSSILWEHTIRLDFHPTDKWDAIAQMVDLLVEEKQIPVQERQKVLDAALARERQSPTAMGHQTAIPHAPIPDLPGIIGCLAICPEGIDFQGPQEELSHFIFLLLTPQQNYRYYIPVLSQIASLIRPDETRQALLECQTPTQVTALLKAQENG
;
A
#
# COMPACT_ATOMS: atom_id res chain seq x y z
N PRO A 1 25.19 -1.80 22.24
CA PRO A 1 25.84 -1.27 21.02
C PRO A 1 24.88 -0.27 20.40
N ARG A 2 25.37 0.79 19.76
CA ARG A 2 24.46 1.69 19.06
C ARG A 2 23.85 0.98 17.86
N ARG A 3 22.58 1.23 17.55
CA ARG A 3 21.82 0.48 16.55
C ARG A 3 20.87 1.38 15.77
N ILE A 4 20.88 1.26 14.45
CA ILE A 4 19.95 1.91 13.53
C ILE A 4 18.88 0.90 13.14
N LEU A 5 17.61 1.26 13.29
CA LEU A 5 16.48 0.48 12.82
C LEU A 5 15.92 1.09 11.54
N VAL A 6 15.67 0.24 10.53
CA VAL A 6 14.99 0.64 9.30
C VAL A 6 13.75 -0.22 9.09
N PRO A 7 12.57 0.26 9.52
CA PRO A 7 11.30 -0.28 9.07
C PRO A 7 11.14 0.02 7.58
N THR A 8 10.87 -1.00 6.77
CA THR A 8 10.74 -0.82 5.32
C THR A 8 9.44 -1.41 4.76
N GLY A 9 8.75 -0.62 3.94
CA GLY A 9 7.66 -1.05 3.06
C GLY A 9 8.12 -1.37 1.63
N GLY A 10 9.41 -1.22 1.32
CA GLY A 10 9.98 -1.57 0.00
C GLY A 10 9.64 -0.58 -1.11
N GLY A 11 8.93 0.50 -0.78
CA GLY A 11 8.70 1.63 -1.68
C GLY A 11 9.95 2.49 -1.86
N ASN A 12 9.90 3.41 -2.83
CA ASN A 12 11.04 4.25 -3.22
C ASN A 12 11.66 5.05 -2.05
N HIS A 13 10.82 5.63 -1.19
CA HIS A 13 11.27 6.36 -0.01
C HIS A 13 12.01 5.46 1.00
N ALA A 14 11.51 4.24 1.19
CA ALA A 14 12.16 3.25 2.08
C ALA A 14 13.50 2.78 1.50
N MET A 15 13.61 2.61 0.18
CA MET A 15 14.86 2.22 -0.49
C MET A 15 15.95 3.28 -0.33
N VAL A 16 15.62 4.57 -0.52
CA VAL A 16 16.58 5.66 -0.24
C VAL A 16 16.91 5.72 1.25
N GLY A 17 15.93 5.48 2.12
CA GLY A 17 16.13 5.39 3.57
C GLY A 17 17.12 4.29 3.97
N LEU A 18 17.01 3.10 3.36
CA LEU A 18 17.93 1.99 3.57
C LEU A 18 19.37 2.35 3.17
N GLN A 19 19.56 2.99 2.01
CA GLN A 19 20.88 3.42 1.57
C GLN A 19 21.51 4.43 2.55
N ILE A 20 20.75 5.44 2.96
CA ILE A 20 21.23 6.45 3.92
C ILE A 20 21.57 5.79 5.27
N ALA A 21 20.71 4.88 5.75
CA ALA A 21 20.94 4.17 7.00
C ALA A 21 22.20 3.29 6.96
N HIS A 22 22.48 2.64 5.82
CA HIS A 22 23.69 1.86 5.59
C HIS A 22 24.96 2.72 5.58
N ASP A 23 24.92 3.87 4.91
CA ASP A 23 26.06 4.78 4.86
C ASP A 23 26.38 5.32 6.27
N LEU A 24 25.33 5.68 7.03
CA LEU A 24 25.46 6.10 8.43
C LEU A 24 25.95 4.96 9.33
N SER A 25 25.48 3.73 9.15
CA SER A 25 25.89 2.59 9.97
C SER A 25 27.38 2.30 9.81
N LYS A 26 27.87 2.33 8.56
CA LYS A 26 29.30 2.20 8.23
C LYS A 26 30.12 3.36 8.80
N GLN A 27 29.65 4.59 8.65
CA GLN A 27 30.37 5.77 9.12
C GLN A 27 30.47 5.82 10.65
N TRP A 28 29.42 5.39 11.37
CA TRP A 28 29.39 5.42 12.83
C TRP A 28 29.88 4.12 13.49
N GLY A 29 30.08 3.06 12.71
CA GLY A 29 30.48 1.74 13.23
C GLY A 29 29.40 1.11 14.11
N VAL A 30 28.14 1.21 13.69
CA VAL A 30 26.95 0.76 14.44
C VAL A 30 26.19 -0.32 13.68
N GLU A 31 25.39 -1.11 14.39
CA GLU A 31 24.58 -2.15 13.76
C GLU A 31 23.39 -1.55 13.01
N LEU A 32 23.01 -2.18 11.89
CA LEU A 32 21.83 -1.85 11.10
C LEU A 32 20.86 -3.03 11.14
N ASP A 33 19.65 -2.81 11.63
CA ASP A 33 18.57 -3.78 11.58
C ASP A 33 17.50 -3.36 10.58
N VAL A 34 17.08 -4.28 9.72
CA VAL A 34 15.96 -4.08 8.81
C VAL A 34 14.74 -4.82 9.34
N LEU A 35 13.63 -4.10 9.50
CA LEU A 35 12.36 -4.65 9.96
C LEU A 35 11.31 -4.55 8.86
N ARG A 36 10.64 -5.66 8.57
CA ARG A 36 9.51 -5.72 7.65
C ARG A 36 8.30 -6.31 8.37
N ILE A 37 7.15 -5.68 8.20
CA ILE A 37 5.92 -6.12 8.87
C ILE A 37 5.03 -6.84 7.87
N ALA A 38 4.66 -8.08 8.21
CA ALA A 38 3.64 -8.84 7.50
C ALA A 38 2.28 -8.51 8.15
N ARG A 39 1.58 -7.52 7.61
CA ARG A 39 0.30 -7.08 8.18
C ARG A 39 -0.75 -8.17 7.96
N ASP A 40 -1.27 -8.72 9.05
CA ASP A 40 -2.32 -9.72 9.05
C ASP A 40 -3.22 -9.53 10.27
N ALA A 41 -4.53 -9.45 10.06
CA ALA A 41 -5.48 -9.15 11.13
C ALA A 41 -5.54 -10.23 12.21
N HIS A 42 -5.16 -11.48 11.90
CA HIS A 42 -5.34 -12.63 12.79
C HIS A 42 -4.02 -13.15 13.38
N CYS A 43 -2.90 -12.94 12.70
CA CYS A 43 -1.55 -13.35 13.08
C CYS A 43 -1.47 -14.80 13.58
N ARG A 44 -2.17 -15.73 12.92
CA ARG A 44 -2.23 -17.14 13.33
C ARG A 44 -0.92 -17.86 12.98
N PRO A 45 -0.17 -18.39 13.97
CA PRO A 45 1.16 -18.98 13.71
C PRO A 45 1.15 -20.16 12.74
N ASP A 46 0.06 -20.95 12.72
CA ASP A 46 -0.08 -22.15 11.88
C ASP A 46 -0.76 -21.87 10.53
N ASP A 47 -0.98 -20.59 10.18
CA ASP A 47 -1.61 -20.22 8.92
C ASP A 47 -0.61 -20.36 7.75
N PRO A 48 -0.85 -21.28 6.79
CA PRO A 48 0.06 -21.51 5.68
C PRO A 48 0.16 -20.30 4.74
N ILE A 49 -0.89 -19.47 4.62
CA ILE A 49 -0.89 -18.26 3.80
C ILE A 49 -0.02 -17.19 4.46
N LEU A 50 -0.14 -17.00 5.77
CA LEU A 50 0.71 -16.08 6.50
C LEU A 50 2.19 -16.50 6.45
N ALA A 51 2.48 -17.79 6.58
CA ALA A 51 3.83 -18.32 6.45
C ALA A 51 4.41 -18.11 5.04
N LEU A 52 3.59 -18.28 4.00
CA LEU A 52 3.96 -17.98 2.61
C LEU A 52 4.24 -16.48 2.44
N TYR A 53 3.35 -15.62 2.93
CA TYR A 53 3.49 -14.18 2.85
C TYR A 53 4.77 -13.68 3.53
N CYS A 54 5.06 -14.16 4.74
CA CYS A 54 6.29 -13.81 5.46
C CYS A 54 7.55 -14.23 4.69
N ARG A 55 7.53 -15.41 4.07
CA ARG A 55 8.66 -15.90 3.26
C ARG A 55 8.89 -15.02 2.03
N GLN A 56 7.82 -14.67 1.32
CA GLN A 56 7.91 -13.79 0.14
C GLN A 56 8.41 -12.40 0.52
N LEU A 57 7.94 -11.84 1.63
CA LEU A 57 8.46 -10.57 2.15
C LEU A 57 9.95 -10.64 2.50
N LEU A 58 10.42 -11.75 3.05
CA LEU A 58 11.85 -11.97 3.32
C LEU A 58 12.66 -12.02 2.02
N GLU A 59 12.23 -12.82 1.06
CA GLU A 59 12.88 -12.97 -0.25
C GLU A 59 12.96 -11.61 -0.97
N ASP A 60 11.85 -10.87 -1.05
CA ASP A 60 11.79 -9.55 -1.66
C ASP A 60 12.70 -8.54 -0.96
N THR A 61 12.68 -8.52 0.37
CA THR A 61 13.51 -7.58 1.15
C THR A 61 15.00 -7.92 1.00
N GLN A 62 15.35 -9.21 0.98
CA GLN A 62 16.74 -9.64 0.75
C GLN A 62 17.21 -9.26 -0.65
N LEU A 63 16.38 -9.43 -1.69
CA LEU A 63 16.71 -8.99 -3.05
C LEU A 63 16.93 -7.47 -3.11
N GLN A 64 16.10 -6.68 -2.42
CA GLN A 64 16.26 -5.23 -2.32
C GLN A 64 17.60 -4.85 -1.66
N LEU A 65 17.97 -5.49 -0.56
CA LEU A 65 19.25 -5.25 0.10
C LEU A 65 20.44 -5.66 -0.77
N GLN A 66 20.33 -6.77 -1.50
CA GLN A 66 21.36 -7.21 -2.45
C GLN A 66 21.57 -6.20 -3.58
N LEU A 67 20.48 -5.67 -4.15
CA LEU A 67 20.55 -4.64 -5.20
C LEU A 67 21.20 -3.33 -4.71
N LEU A 68 21.07 -3.03 -3.42
CA LEU A 68 21.69 -1.86 -2.77
C LEU A 68 23.08 -2.16 -2.19
N GLU A 69 23.60 -3.38 -2.31
CA GLU A 69 24.87 -3.81 -1.70
C GLU A 69 24.90 -3.59 -0.17
N ILE A 70 23.77 -3.89 0.48
CA ILE A 70 23.58 -3.79 1.94
C ILE A 70 23.59 -5.19 2.56
N GLU A 71 24.48 -5.39 3.53
CA GLU A 71 24.50 -6.59 4.38
C GLU A 71 23.95 -6.22 5.76
N ALA A 72 22.69 -6.60 6.02
CA ALA A 72 22.03 -6.35 7.30
C ALA A 72 21.07 -7.50 7.64
N PRO A 73 20.89 -7.84 8.93
CA PRO A 73 19.83 -8.74 9.35
C PRO A 73 18.45 -8.17 8.99
N VAL A 74 17.59 -9.05 8.49
CA VAL A 74 16.19 -8.76 8.16
C VAL A 74 15.29 -9.57 9.07
N ASP A 75 14.42 -8.89 9.81
CA ASP A 75 13.37 -9.52 10.60
C ASP A 75 12.02 -9.28 9.94
N ILE A 76 11.27 -10.38 9.71
CA ILE A 76 9.86 -10.31 9.31
C ILE A 76 8.99 -10.54 10.54
N VAL A 77 8.11 -9.59 10.84
CA VAL A 77 7.21 -9.66 11.99
C VAL A 77 5.74 -9.62 11.52
N PRO A 78 4.98 -10.71 11.70
CA PRO A 78 3.53 -10.68 11.58
C PRO A 78 2.92 -9.78 12.65
N ALA A 79 2.03 -8.88 12.27
CA ALA A 79 1.33 -8.00 13.20
C ALA A 79 -0.02 -7.50 12.67
N PRO A 80 -1.00 -7.19 13.56
CA PRO A 80 -2.28 -6.62 13.14
C PRO A 80 -2.16 -5.16 12.67
N ASP A 81 -1.11 -4.47 13.11
CA ASP A 81 -0.81 -3.08 12.76
C ASP A 81 0.70 -2.88 12.50
N ILE A 82 1.05 -1.77 11.86
CA ILE A 82 2.42 -1.47 11.43
C ILE A 82 3.20 -0.71 12.52
N ILE A 83 2.53 0.01 13.40
CA ILE A 83 3.18 1.00 14.28
C ILE A 83 3.72 0.32 15.53
N SER A 84 2.90 -0.49 16.21
CA SER A 84 3.25 -1.14 17.48
C SER A 84 4.55 -1.96 17.40
N PRO A 85 4.78 -2.81 16.38
CA PRO A 85 6.03 -3.57 16.27
C PRO A 85 7.26 -2.68 16.01
N ILE A 86 7.09 -1.58 15.28
CA ILE A 86 8.17 -0.61 15.03
C ILE A 86 8.55 0.07 16.35
N VAL A 87 7.56 0.54 17.11
CA VAL A 87 7.78 1.24 18.39
C VAL A 87 8.45 0.31 19.40
N ASP A 88 7.98 -0.93 19.54
CA ASP A 88 8.61 -1.93 20.41
C ASP A 88 10.08 -2.17 20.04
N ARG A 89 10.35 -2.33 18.73
CA ARG A 89 11.72 -2.57 18.26
C ARG A 89 12.62 -1.34 18.45
N ALA A 90 12.09 -0.15 18.19
CA ALA A 90 12.81 1.12 18.30
C ALA A 90 13.30 1.41 19.73
N GLY A 91 12.66 0.83 20.76
CA GLY A 91 13.12 0.91 22.15
C GLY A 91 14.53 0.33 22.39
N ARG A 92 15.10 -0.38 21.42
CA ARG A 92 16.47 -0.94 21.45
C ARG A 92 17.43 -0.25 20.46
N SER A 93 17.01 0.87 19.87
CA SER A 93 17.71 1.57 18.80
C SER A 93 17.97 3.03 19.16
N ASP A 94 19.02 3.62 18.59
CA ASP A 94 19.38 5.03 18.81
C ASP A 94 18.84 5.94 17.70
N LEU A 95 18.58 5.35 16.52
CA LEU A 95 18.04 6.02 15.35
C LEU A 95 17.06 5.09 14.63
N VAL A 96 15.88 5.61 14.28
CA VAL A 96 14.98 4.98 13.32
C VAL A 96 15.02 5.78 12.02
N VAL A 97 15.24 5.11 10.89
CA VAL A 97 15.16 5.73 9.57
C VAL A 97 13.88 5.27 8.88
N LEU A 98 13.00 6.22 8.55
CA LEU A 98 11.70 5.95 7.95
C LEU A 98 11.63 6.56 6.55
N GLY A 99 11.07 5.82 5.59
CA GLY A 99 10.58 6.43 4.37
C GLY A 99 9.36 7.30 4.67
N ALA A 100 9.27 8.47 4.03
CA ALA A 100 8.06 9.28 4.07
C ALA A 100 6.86 8.48 3.50
N SER A 101 5.65 8.77 3.96
CA SER A 101 4.43 8.28 3.32
C SER A 101 4.22 8.98 1.97
N ASN A 102 3.49 8.33 1.06
CA ASN A 102 2.91 8.99 -0.10
C ASN A 102 1.77 9.89 0.41
N ASP A 103 2.13 11.07 0.92
CA ASP A 103 1.25 11.86 1.76
C ASP A 103 -0.01 12.31 1.02
N TRP A 104 -1.15 12.08 1.67
CA TRP A 104 -2.25 13.03 1.66
C TRP A 104 -1.78 14.27 2.44
N ARG A 105 -2.02 15.47 1.88
CA ARG A 105 -1.66 16.84 2.33
C ARG A 105 -0.44 17.47 1.67
N GLN A 106 -0.60 18.77 1.40
CA GLN A 106 0.52 19.71 1.32
C GLN A 106 1.25 19.79 2.66
N GLU A 107 2.47 20.34 2.59
CA GLU A 107 3.57 20.47 3.57
C GLU A 107 3.24 20.87 5.04
N GLU A 108 1.98 21.05 5.45
CA GLU A 108 1.66 21.66 6.74
C GLU A 108 1.30 20.71 7.89
N TYR A 109 0.93 19.43 7.69
CA TYR A 109 0.69 18.53 8.83
C TYR A 109 1.01 17.07 8.53
N LEU A 110 2.22 16.64 8.93
CA LEU A 110 2.60 15.22 9.11
C LEU A 110 1.68 14.47 10.09
N ALA A 111 0.89 15.22 10.88
CA ALA A 111 0.05 14.74 11.97
C ALA A 111 -0.88 13.58 11.57
N GLY A 112 -0.66 12.42 12.17
CA GLY A 112 -1.49 11.21 12.03
C GLY A 112 -1.10 10.28 10.88
N SER A 113 0.02 10.54 10.19
CA SER A 113 0.64 9.58 9.27
C SER A 113 1.37 8.47 10.04
N ILE A 114 1.68 7.34 9.38
CA ILE A 114 2.49 6.27 10.00
C ILE A 114 3.85 6.81 10.50
N PRO A 115 4.64 7.57 9.70
CA PRO A 115 5.90 8.13 10.19
C PRO A 115 5.74 9.08 11.38
N ASP A 116 4.70 9.90 11.41
CA ASP A 116 4.42 10.84 12.50
C ASP A 116 4.01 10.11 13.80
N GLU A 117 3.14 9.12 13.70
CA GLU A 117 2.75 8.30 14.86
C GLU A 117 3.96 7.55 15.44
N ILE A 118 4.87 7.05 14.60
CA ILE A 118 6.12 6.43 15.06
C ILE A 118 7.00 7.49 15.72
N ALA A 119 7.25 8.63 15.06
CA ALA A 119 8.10 9.70 15.59
C ALA A 119 7.65 10.23 16.95
N ASN A 120 6.34 10.28 17.20
CA ASN A 120 5.77 10.73 18.47
C ASN A 120 5.78 9.66 19.58
N GLN A 121 5.99 8.38 19.26
CA GLN A 121 5.93 7.26 20.22
C GLN A 121 7.29 6.66 20.54
N VAL A 122 8.28 6.78 19.66
CA VAL A 122 9.63 6.27 19.92
C VAL A 122 10.44 7.22 20.80
N SER A 123 11.31 6.66 21.64
CA SER A 123 12.17 7.44 22.54
C SER A 123 13.51 7.88 21.92
N CYS A 124 13.81 7.40 20.71
CA CYS A 124 15.06 7.65 20.01
C CYS A 124 14.88 8.65 18.85
N SER A 125 15.98 9.05 18.22
CA SER A 125 15.92 9.98 17.08
C SER A 125 15.23 9.31 15.89
N VAL A 126 14.47 10.09 15.12
CA VAL A 126 13.87 9.63 13.86
C VAL A 126 14.37 10.47 12.70
N LEU A 127 14.83 9.81 11.65
CA LEU A 127 15.18 10.43 10.37
C LEU A 127 14.15 10.04 9.32
N MET A 128 13.41 11.04 8.82
CA MET A 128 12.46 10.85 7.72
C MET A 128 13.15 11.12 6.39
N VAL A 129 13.00 10.18 5.46
CA VAL A 129 13.64 10.20 4.14
C VAL A 129 12.58 10.26 3.05
N ARG A 130 12.68 11.28 2.20
CA ARG A 130 11.83 11.44 1.02
C ARG A 130 12.71 11.44 -0.22
N ALA A 131 12.45 10.48 -1.09
CA ALA A 131 13.06 10.40 -2.41
C ALA A 131 12.40 11.39 -3.38
N ALA A 132 13.15 11.89 -4.36
CA ALA A 132 12.56 12.61 -5.49
C ALA A 132 11.70 11.63 -6.31
N THR A 133 10.41 11.86 -6.41
CA THR A 133 9.51 11.08 -7.28
C THR A 133 9.57 11.65 -8.69
N ALA A 134 9.89 10.82 -9.69
CA ALA A 134 9.71 11.20 -11.08
C ALA A 134 8.21 11.33 -11.39
N ASP A 135 7.81 12.25 -12.27
CA ASP A 135 6.41 12.57 -12.66
C ASP A 135 5.62 11.42 -13.34
N ARG A 136 6.07 10.16 -13.23
CA ARG A 136 5.37 8.99 -13.77
C ARG A 136 4.52 8.33 -12.69
N THR A 137 3.21 8.51 -12.79
CA THR A 137 2.23 7.76 -12.01
C THR A 137 2.17 6.32 -12.50
N SER A 138 2.60 5.36 -11.68
CA SER A 138 2.48 3.91 -11.92
C SER A 138 1.41 3.31 -11.01
N LEU A 139 0.88 2.12 -11.32
CA LEU A 139 -0.04 1.43 -10.41
C LEU A 139 0.68 0.98 -9.14
N SER A 140 1.92 0.51 -9.26
CA SER A 140 2.77 0.08 -8.15
C SER A 140 3.13 1.19 -7.16
N SER A 141 2.96 2.46 -7.53
CA SER A 141 3.13 3.59 -6.61
C SER A 141 1.84 3.99 -5.88
N ILE A 142 0.69 3.51 -6.35
CA ILE A 142 -0.64 3.74 -5.76
C ILE A 142 -1.09 2.52 -4.95
N LEU A 143 -0.85 1.32 -5.47
CA LEU A 143 -1.28 0.04 -4.93
C LEU A 143 -0.08 -0.71 -4.35
N TRP A 144 0.04 -0.68 -3.03
CA TRP A 144 1.03 -1.46 -2.28
C TRP A 144 0.37 -2.60 -1.50
N GLU A 145 1.17 -3.46 -0.87
CA GLU A 145 0.73 -4.68 -0.23
C GLU A 145 -0.43 -4.46 0.75
N HIS A 146 -0.38 -3.41 1.57
CA HIS A 146 -1.40 -3.16 2.59
C HIS A 146 -2.69 -2.52 2.05
N THR A 147 -2.70 -2.05 0.80
CA THR A 147 -3.90 -1.55 0.10
C THR A 147 -4.51 -2.60 -0.82
N ILE A 148 -4.05 -3.85 -0.73
CA ILE A 148 -4.56 -4.97 -1.52
C ILE A 148 -5.30 -5.90 -0.57
N ARG A 149 -6.59 -6.06 -0.80
CA ARG A 149 -7.46 -6.97 -0.06
C ARG A 149 -7.76 -8.18 -0.94
N LEU A 150 -7.17 -9.32 -0.58
CA LEU A 150 -7.55 -10.62 -1.14
C LEU A 150 -8.75 -11.18 -0.39
N ASP A 151 -9.41 -12.17 -0.99
CA ASP A 151 -10.54 -12.89 -0.38
C ASP A 151 -11.62 -11.92 0.16
N PHE A 152 -12.04 -11.00 -0.71
CA PHE A 152 -12.94 -9.91 -0.35
C PHE A 152 -14.40 -10.29 -0.55
N HIS A 153 -15.19 -10.26 0.52
CA HIS A 153 -16.59 -10.73 0.57
C HIS A 153 -17.59 -9.62 0.95
N PRO A 154 -17.80 -8.60 0.10
CA PRO A 154 -18.81 -7.58 0.34
C PRO A 154 -20.23 -8.11 0.07
N THR A 155 -21.23 -7.58 0.78
CA THR A 155 -22.64 -8.00 0.59
C THR A 155 -23.27 -7.40 -0.65
N ASP A 156 -22.90 -6.16 -1.00
CA ASP A 156 -23.33 -5.45 -2.21
C ASP A 156 -22.27 -4.39 -2.60
N LYS A 157 -22.45 -3.74 -3.75
CA LYS A 157 -21.45 -2.77 -4.25
C LYS A 157 -21.25 -1.56 -3.34
N TRP A 158 -22.24 -1.22 -2.50
CA TRP A 158 -22.16 -0.11 -1.56
C TRP A 158 -21.32 -0.49 -0.36
N ASP A 159 -21.53 -1.70 0.15
CA ASP A 159 -20.70 -2.33 1.18
C ASP A 159 -19.25 -2.48 0.70
N ALA A 160 -19.04 -2.90 -0.55
CA ALA A 160 -17.71 -2.96 -1.16
C ALA A 160 -16.97 -1.61 -1.10
N ILE A 161 -17.63 -0.53 -1.53
CA ILE A 161 -17.05 0.82 -1.47
C ILE A 161 -16.77 1.24 -0.02
N ALA A 162 -17.68 0.94 0.92
CA ALA A 162 -17.50 1.28 2.33
C ALA A 162 -16.29 0.59 2.95
N GLN A 163 -16.17 -0.73 2.78
CA GLN A 163 -15.04 -1.50 3.30
C GLN A 163 -13.70 -1.09 2.66
N MET A 164 -13.70 -0.69 1.38
CA MET A 164 -12.48 -0.20 0.72
C MET A 164 -12.07 1.19 1.22
N VAL A 165 -13.03 2.07 1.57
CA VAL A 165 -12.73 3.34 2.26
C VAL A 165 -12.19 3.06 3.67
N ASP A 166 -12.75 2.08 4.38
CA ASP A 166 -12.25 1.65 5.69
C ASP A 166 -10.81 1.16 5.61
N LEU A 167 -10.47 0.35 4.61
CA LEU A 167 -9.10 -0.07 4.33
C LEU A 167 -8.15 1.14 4.18
N LEU A 168 -8.53 2.16 3.40
CA LEU A 168 -7.68 3.35 3.23
C LEU A 168 -7.50 4.14 4.53
N VAL A 169 -8.49 4.12 5.43
CA VAL A 169 -8.37 4.74 6.77
C VAL A 169 -7.49 3.89 7.69
N GLU A 170 -7.64 2.57 7.68
CA GLU A 170 -6.82 1.61 8.43
C GLU A 170 -5.34 1.66 8.03
N GLU A 171 -5.08 1.98 6.76
CA GLU A 171 -3.74 2.19 6.20
C GLU A 171 -3.25 3.65 6.30
N LYS A 172 -3.97 4.49 7.06
CA LYS A 172 -3.63 5.91 7.31
C LYS A 172 -3.44 6.72 6.03
N GLN A 173 -4.04 6.29 4.92
CA GLN A 173 -4.05 7.03 3.65
C GLN A 173 -5.05 8.18 3.72
N ILE A 174 -6.08 8.01 4.54
CA ILE A 174 -7.11 9.01 4.79
C ILE A 174 -7.27 9.13 6.30
N PRO A 175 -7.41 10.35 6.85
CA PRO A 175 -7.74 10.48 8.25
C PRO A 175 -9.13 9.94 8.56
N VAL A 176 -9.26 9.39 9.76
CA VAL A 176 -10.54 8.87 10.29
C VAL A 176 -11.66 9.92 10.20
N GLN A 177 -11.37 11.19 10.47
CA GLN A 177 -12.37 12.27 10.41
C GLN A 177 -12.88 12.58 8.98
N GLU A 178 -12.09 12.28 7.94
CA GLU A 178 -12.49 12.49 6.55
C GLU A 178 -13.24 11.27 5.97
N ARG A 179 -13.25 10.13 6.67
CA ARG A 179 -13.87 8.87 6.23
C ARG A 179 -15.27 9.07 5.65
N GLN A 180 -16.16 9.71 6.40
CA GLN A 180 -17.56 9.85 5.99
C GLN A 180 -17.70 10.69 4.72
N LYS A 181 -16.95 11.79 4.63
CA LYS A 181 -16.94 12.68 3.46
C LYS A 181 -16.41 11.97 2.21
N VAL A 182 -15.35 11.18 2.34
CA VAL A 182 -14.81 10.36 1.24
C VAL A 182 -15.82 9.31 0.79
N LEU A 183 -16.42 8.59 1.76
CA LEU A 183 -17.42 7.59 1.48
C LEU A 183 -18.62 8.19 0.74
N ASP A 184 -19.16 9.31 1.22
CA ASP A 184 -20.28 10.00 0.60
C ASP A 184 -19.95 10.42 -0.84
N ALA A 185 -18.73 10.90 -1.09
CA ALA A 185 -18.27 11.27 -2.43
C ALA A 185 -18.20 10.04 -3.37
N ALA A 186 -17.64 8.92 -2.91
CA ALA A 186 -17.54 7.69 -3.68
C ALA A 186 -18.92 7.09 -4.00
N LEU A 187 -19.80 7.00 -3.00
CA LEU A 187 -21.17 6.51 -3.18
C LEU A 187 -21.98 7.42 -4.10
N ALA A 188 -21.85 8.75 -3.96
CA ALA A 188 -22.53 9.70 -4.84
C ALA A 188 -22.09 9.54 -6.30
N ARG A 189 -20.78 9.33 -6.55
CA ARG A 189 -20.26 9.11 -7.89
C ARG A 189 -20.74 7.80 -8.50
N GLU A 190 -20.79 6.73 -7.72
CA GLU A 190 -21.31 5.42 -8.16
C GLU A 190 -22.82 5.46 -8.47
N ARG A 191 -23.61 6.27 -7.73
CA ARG A 191 -25.04 6.48 -8.02
C ARG A 191 -25.32 7.21 -9.32
N GLN A 192 -24.42 8.10 -9.76
CA GLN A 192 -24.60 8.86 -11.00
C GLN A 192 -24.48 7.97 -12.23
N SER A 193 -23.50 7.08 -12.22
CA SER A 193 -23.27 6.09 -13.26
C SER A 193 -22.45 4.95 -12.66
N PRO A 194 -22.86 3.69 -12.90
CA PRO A 194 -22.04 2.52 -12.58
C PRO A 194 -20.60 2.69 -13.06
N THR A 195 -19.66 2.20 -12.25
CA THR A 195 -18.22 2.26 -12.57
C THR A 195 -17.63 0.94 -13.04
N ALA A 196 -18.48 -0.05 -13.31
CA ALA A 196 -18.09 -1.25 -14.01
C ALA A 196 -17.53 -0.92 -15.40
N MET A 197 -16.33 -1.41 -15.68
CA MET A 197 -15.57 -1.14 -16.91
C MET A 197 -15.61 -2.33 -17.89
N GLY A 198 -16.12 -3.48 -17.45
CA GLY A 198 -16.02 -4.76 -18.16
C GLY A 198 -14.71 -5.49 -17.84
N HIS A 199 -14.57 -6.71 -18.36
CA HIS A 199 -13.51 -7.67 -18.00
C HIS A 199 -13.48 -7.91 -16.48
N GLN A 200 -14.66 -8.12 -15.90
CA GLN A 200 -14.82 -8.45 -14.48
C GLN A 200 -14.26 -7.37 -13.54
N THR A 201 -14.24 -6.10 -13.98
CA THR A 201 -13.58 -5.00 -13.25
C THR A 201 -14.53 -3.83 -13.00
N ALA A 202 -14.52 -3.32 -11.78
CA ALA A 202 -15.13 -2.05 -11.39
C ALA A 202 -14.07 -1.06 -10.90
N ILE A 203 -14.26 0.23 -11.21
CA ILE A 203 -13.35 1.29 -10.78
C ILE A 203 -14.12 2.43 -10.09
N PRO A 204 -14.66 2.20 -8.88
CA PRO A 204 -15.18 3.29 -8.07
C PRO A 204 -14.13 4.39 -7.92
N HIS A 205 -14.47 5.61 -8.26
CA HIS A 205 -13.55 6.73 -8.15
C HIS A 205 -14.24 7.95 -7.59
N ALA A 206 -13.55 8.75 -6.79
CA ALA A 206 -14.11 9.94 -6.17
C ALA A 206 -13.15 11.13 -6.29
N PRO A 207 -13.62 12.30 -6.76
CA PRO A 207 -12.85 13.53 -6.66
C PRO A 207 -12.90 14.05 -5.22
N ILE A 208 -11.74 14.20 -4.59
CA ILE A 208 -11.60 14.69 -3.21
C ILE A 208 -10.97 16.10 -3.26
N PRO A 209 -11.59 17.10 -2.61
CA PRO A 209 -11.00 18.43 -2.47
C PRO A 209 -9.64 18.36 -1.75
N ASP A 210 -8.68 19.17 -2.20
CA ASP A 210 -7.37 19.36 -1.56
C ASP A 210 -6.51 18.08 -1.44
N LEU A 211 -6.84 17.04 -2.21
CA LEU A 211 -6.02 15.83 -2.31
C LEU A 211 -4.77 16.12 -3.16
N PRO A 212 -3.54 15.83 -2.68
CA PRO A 212 -2.31 16.19 -3.39
C PRO A 212 -1.95 15.22 -4.52
N GLY A 213 -2.47 13.99 -4.48
CA GLY A 213 -2.13 12.90 -5.39
C GLY A 213 -3.25 11.88 -5.47
N ILE A 214 -3.00 10.77 -6.15
CA ILE A 214 -3.98 9.68 -6.26
C ILE A 214 -3.73 8.71 -5.11
N ILE A 215 -4.79 8.36 -4.40
CA ILE A 215 -4.81 7.28 -3.40
C ILE A 215 -5.67 6.17 -3.97
N GLY A 216 -5.29 4.92 -3.76
CA GLY A 216 -6.12 3.82 -4.19
C GLY A 216 -5.88 2.52 -3.43
N CYS A 217 -6.83 1.63 -3.58
CA CYS A 217 -6.75 0.26 -3.11
C CYS A 217 -7.40 -0.70 -4.12
N LEU A 218 -6.98 -1.96 -4.05
CA LEU A 218 -7.50 -3.05 -4.87
C LEU A 218 -8.13 -4.10 -3.95
N ALA A 219 -9.35 -4.50 -4.27
CA ALA A 219 -9.98 -5.67 -3.67
C ALA A 219 -10.24 -6.74 -4.73
N ILE A 220 -9.94 -7.99 -4.39
CA ILE A 220 -10.20 -9.17 -5.24
C ILE A 220 -11.32 -9.99 -4.59
N CYS A 221 -12.46 -10.04 -5.26
CA CYS A 221 -13.67 -10.76 -4.85
C CYS A 221 -13.78 -12.07 -5.66
N PRO A 222 -13.48 -13.24 -5.07
CA PRO A 222 -13.49 -14.51 -5.78
C PRO A 222 -14.85 -14.87 -6.39
N GLU A 223 -15.93 -14.57 -5.70
CA GLU A 223 -17.32 -14.83 -6.12
C GLU A 223 -17.81 -13.85 -7.19
N GLY A 224 -17.16 -12.69 -7.27
CA GLY A 224 -17.61 -11.56 -8.07
C GLY A 224 -18.82 -10.87 -7.46
N ILE A 225 -19.01 -9.61 -7.83
CA ILE A 225 -20.09 -8.78 -7.31
C ILE A 225 -20.71 -7.88 -8.39
N ASP A 226 -22.03 -7.72 -8.34
CA ASP A 226 -22.76 -6.90 -9.30
C ASP A 226 -22.51 -5.40 -9.07
N PHE A 227 -21.64 -4.83 -9.91
CA PHE A 227 -21.40 -3.40 -10.03
C PHE A 227 -22.21 -2.76 -11.16
N GLN A 228 -23.25 -3.44 -11.66
CA GLN A 228 -24.10 -3.04 -12.78
C GLN A 228 -23.30 -2.88 -14.07
N GLY A 229 -22.49 -3.89 -14.37
CA GLY A 229 -21.65 -3.96 -15.55
C GLY A 229 -22.39 -4.27 -16.85
N PRO A 230 -21.71 -4.12 -18.00
CA PRO A 230 -22.27 -4.52 -19.29
C PRO A 230 -22.68 -5.99 -19.26
N GLN A 231 -23.88 -6.30 -19.77
CA GLN A 231 -24.40 -7.67 -19.84
C GLN A 231 -24.45 -8.40 -18.49
N GLU A 232 -24.65 -7.67 -17.38
CA GLU A 232 -24.75 -8.25 -16.02
C GLU A 232 -23.47 -8.98 -15.57
N GLU A 233 -22.31 -8.62 -16.14
CA GLU A 233 -21.01 -9.19 -15.76
C GLU A 233 -20.65 -8.81 -14.31
N LEU A 234 -20.33 -9.83 -13.49
CA LEU A 234 -19.85 -9.64 -12.12
C LEU A 234 -18.41 -9.12 -12.11
N SER A 235 -18.15 -8.16 -11.22
CA SER A 235 -16.81 -7.62 -11.00
C SER A 235 -16.08 -8.41 -9.92
N HIS A 236 -14.97 -9.03 -10.30
CA HIS A 236 -14.04 -9.70 -9.39
C HIS A 236 -12.92 -8.77 -8.92
N PHE A 237 -12.57 -7.75 -9.70
CA PHE A 237 -11.52 -6.79 -9.37
C PHE A 237 -12.13 -5.42 -9.15
N ILE A 238 -11.96 -4.86 -7.96
CA ILE A 238 -12.49 -3.55 -7.60
C ILE A 238 -11.31 -2.64 -7.28
N PHE A 239 -11.16 -1.56 -8.04
CA PHE A 239 -10.15 -0.54 -7.83
C PHE A 239 -10.82 0.73 -7.31
N LEU A 240 -10.68 1.04 -6.02
CA LEU A 240 -11.15 2.31 -5.48
C LEU A 240 -10.06 3.35 -5.67
N LEU A 241 -10.37 4.46 -6.36
CA LEU A 241 -9.42 5.55 -6.60
C LEU A 241 -9.95 6.89 -6.06
N LEU A 242 -9.21 7.52 -5.16
CA LEU A 242 -9.44 8.89 -4.73
C LEU A 242 -8.51 9.81 -5.50
N THR A 243 -9.10 10.84 -6.12
CA THR A 243 -8.40 11.67 -7.10
C THR A 243 -8.51 13.15 -6.72
N PRO A 244 -7.50 13.98 -7.03
CA PRO A 244 -7.60 15.42 -6.82
C PRO A 244 -8.73 16.03 -7.66
N GLN A 245 -9.69 16.70 -7.01
CA GLN A 245 -10.81 17.34 -7.72
C GLN A 245 -10.35 18.35 -8.79
N GLN A 246 -9.26 19.04 -8.52
CA GLN A 246 -8.74 20.12 -9.37
C GLN A 246 -7.91 19.59 -10.55
N ASN A 247 -7.63 18.28 -10.61
CA ASN A 247 -6.63 17.75 -11.54
C ASN A 247 -7.01 16.41 -12.18
N TYR A 248 -8.14 16.43 -12.87
CA TYR A 248 -8.63 15.32 -13.69
C TYR A 248 -7.65 14.90 -14.81
N ARG A 249 -6.52 15.59 -15.07
CA ARG A 249 -5.54 15.06 -16.04
C ARG A 249 -4.66 13.94 -15.48
N TYR A 250 -4.54 13.82 -14.15
CA TYR A 250 -3.65 12.85 -13.51
C TYR A 250 -4.26 11.44 -13.41
N TYR A 251 -5.59 11.30 -13.45
CA TYR A 251 -6.23 9.98 -13.29
C TYR A 251 -6.28 9.16 -14.59
N ILE A 252 -6.30 9.81 -15.77
CA ILE A 252 -6.41 9.13 -17.07
C ILE A 252 -5.28 8.10 -17.27
N PRO A 253 -4.00 8.42 -17.01
CA PRO A 253 -2.92 7.44 -17.14
C PRO A 253 -3.09 6.23 -16.23
N VAL A 254 -3.63 6.42 -15.02
CA VAL A 254 -3.89 5.33 -14.06
C VAL A 254 -4.99 4.41 -14.59
N LEU A 255 -6.11 4.97 -15.08
CA LEU A 255 -7.16 4.16 -15.69
C LEU A 255 -6.68 3.40 -16.92
N SER A 256 -5.82 4.01 -17.74
CA SER A 256 -5.23 3.34 -18.88
C SER A 256 -4.37 2.15 -18.45
N GLN A 257 -3.62 2.27 -17.35
CA GLN A 257 -2.84 1.16 -16.80
C GLN A 257 -3.74 0.06 -16.25
N ILE A 258 -4.80 0.40 -15.50
CA ILE A 258 -5.77 -0.59 -15.01
C ILE A 258 -6.41 -1.33 -16.19
N ALA A 259 -6.88 -0.59 -17.20
CA ALA A 259 -7.50 -1.17 -18.39
C ALA A 259 -6.55 -2.07 -19.18
N SER A 260 -5.25 -1.75 -19.24
CA SER A 260 -4.24 -2.61 -19.85
C SER A 260 -3.94 -3.85 -19.02
N LEU A 261 -3.86 -3.72 -17.69
CA LEU A 261 -3.63 -4.82 -16.76
C LEU A 261 -4.74 -5.89 -16.82
N ILE A 262 -5.99 -5.46 -16.81
CA ILE A 262 -7.16 -6.37 -16.73
C ILE A 262 -7.59 -6.96 -18.08
N ARG A 263 -7.06 -6.43 -19.19
CA ARG A 263 -7.45 -6.85 -20.55
C ARG A 263 -7.11 -8.32 -20.84
N PRO A 264 -5.90 -8.84 -20.52
CA PRO A 264 -5.57 -10.23 -20.80
C PRO A 264 -6.27 -11.17 -19.81
N ASP A 265 -6.93 -12.20 -20.32
CA ASP A 265 -7.59 -13.23 -19.51
C ASP A 265 -6.60 -13.94 -18.57
N GLU A 266 -5.38 -14.16 -19.07
CA GLU A 266 -4.26 -14.73 -18.31
C GLU A 266 -3.89 -13.89 -17.08
N THR A 267 -3.94 -12.56 -17.18
CA THR A 267 -3.66 -11.67 -16.03
C THR A 267 -4.80 -11.70 -15.02
N ARG A 268 -6.06 -11.72 -15.47
CA ARG A 268 -7.21 -11.86 -14.55
C ARG A 268 -7.18 -13.19 -13.82
N GLN A 269 -6.86 -14.28 -14.53
CA GLN A 269 -6.73 -15.60 -13.92
C GLN A 269 -5.59 -15.63 -12.89
N ALA A 270 -4.42 -15.07 -13.23
CA ALA A 270 -3.29 -14.98 -12.31
C ALA A 270 -3.61 -14.15 -11.05
N LEU A 271 -4.37 -13.04 -11.20
CA LEU A 271 -4.82 -12.24 -10.05
C LEU A 271 -5.78 -13.01 -9.13
N LEU A 272 -6.68 -13.82 -9.68
CA LEU A 272 -7.59 -14.68 -8.89
C LEU A 272 -6.86 -15.82 -8.17
N GLU A 273 -5.72 -16.27 -8.70
CA GLU A 273 -4.88 -17.31 -8.10
C GLU A 273 -3.93 -16.78 -7.01
N CYS A 274 -3.80 -15.46 -6.87
CA CYS A 274 -2.98 -14.85 -5.84
C CYS A 274 -3.53 -15.14 -4.44
N GLN A 275 -2.64 -15.59 -3.56
CA GLN A 275 -2.92 -15.89 -2.15
C GLN A 275 -2.33 -14.84 -1.20
N THR A 276 -1.38 -14.03 -1.68
CA THR A 276 -0.74 -12.98 -0.87
C THR A 276 -0.72 -11.64 -1.61
N PRO A 277 -0.75 -10.51 -0.88
CA PRO A 277 -0.60 -9.19 -1.49
C PRO A 277 0.71 -9.02 -2.27
N THR A 278 1.79 -9.69 -1.83
CA THR A 278 3.08 -9.67 -2.52
C THR A 278 3.00 -10.26 -3.94
N GLN A 279 2.21 -11.32 -4.15
CA GLN A 279 2.02 -11.88 -5.49
C GLN A 279 1.32 -10.88 -6.41
N VAL A 280 0.32 -10.16 -5.89
CA VAL A 280 -0.38 -9.12 -6.64
C VAL A 280 0.56 -7.98 -7.00
N THR A 281 1.31 -7.43 -6.03
CA THR A 281 2.25 -6.32 -6.33
C THR A 281 3.36 -6.74 -7.30
N ALA A 282 3.82 -7.99 -7.25
CA ALA A 282 4.76 -8.55 -8.22
C ALA A 282 4.17 -8.59 -9.63
N LEU A 283 2.92 -9.03 -9.79
CA LEU A 283 2.21 -9.01 -11.08
C LEU A 283 2.06 -7.59 -11.62
N LEU A 284 1.68 -6.62 -10.78
CA LEU A 284 1.56 -5.21 -11.17
C LEU A 284 2.88 -4.67 -11.72
N LYS A 285 3.98 -4.89 -10.99
CA LYS A 285 5.33 -4.44 -11.38
C LYS A 285 5.83 -5.11 -12.67
N ALA A 286 5.51 -6.38 -12.88
CA ALA A 286 5.90 -7.11 -14.09
C ALA A 286 5.26 -6.49 -15.35
N GLN A 287 3.98 -6.07 -15.25
CA GLN A 287 3.24 -5.46 -16.36
C GLN A 287 3.66 -4.01 -16.65
N GLU A 288 4.21 -3.30 -15.67
CA GLU A 288 4.73 -1.94 -15.88
C GLU A 288 6.07 -1.90 -16.63
N ASN A 289 6.81 -3.01 -16.61
CA ASN A 289 8.12 -3.14 -17.25
C ASN A 289 8.06 -3.81 -18.63
N GLY A 290 6.88 -4.25 -19.09
CA GLY A 290 6.64 -4.86 -20.40
C GLY A 290 6.03 -3.88 -21.40
#